data_AF-A0A951D1I8-F1
#
_entry.id   AF-A0A951D1I8-F1
#
_cell.length_a   1.000
_cell.length_b   1.000
_cell.length_c   1.000
_cell.angle_alpha   90.00
_cell.angle_beta   90.00
_cell.angle_gamma   90.00
#
_symmetry.space_group_name_H-M   'P 1'
#
loop_
_entity.id
_entity.type
_entity.pdbx_description
1 polymer ?
#
loop_
_entity_poly.entity_id
_entity_poly.type
_entity_poly.pdbx_seq_one_letter_code
_entity_poly.pdbx_strand_id
1 'polypeptide(L)' 'MEYPVDRFTEAERERLRPHFTNLDRPVFALVNLPETVKAALFARYSRYPGTLR' A
#
# COMPACT_ATOMS: atom_id res chain seq x y z
N MET A 1 3.48 -19.69 5.12
CA MET A 1 3.63 -18.42 5.86
C MET A 1 2.28 -17.75 5.88
N GLU A 2 1.70 -17.52 7.06
CA GLU A 2 0.57 -16.60 7.20
C GLU A 2 1.12 -15.17 7.24
N TYR A 3 0.56 -14.31 6.41
CA TYR A 3 0.88 -12.88 6.43
C TYR A 3 -0.28 -12.13 7.08
N PRO A 4 0.01 -11.15 7.95
CA PRO A 4 -1.04 -10.30 8.50
C PRO A 4 -1.74 -9.56 7.35
N VAL A 5 -3.07 -9.62 7.34
CA VAL A 5 -3.91 -8.89 6.39
C VAL A 5 -4.47 -7.67 7.09
N ASP A 6 -4.19 -6.50 6.52
CA ASP A 6 -4.71 -5.23 7.03
C ASP A 6 -6.25 -5.19 6.88
N ARG A 7 -6.94 -4.74 7.93
CA ARG A 7 -8.39 -4.55 7.89
C ARG A 7 -8.71 -3.09 7.63
N PHE A 8 -9.31 -2.82 6.48
CA PHE A 8 -9.79 -1.50 6.08
C PHE A 8 -11.32 -1.46 6.11
N THR A 9 -11.87 -0.34 6.58
CA THR A 9 -13.29 0.00 6.42
C THR A 9 -13.62 0.22 4.93
N GLU A 10 -14.89 0.16 4.57
CA GLU A 10 -15.31 0.38 3.18
C GLU A 10 -14.84 1.75 2.65
N ALA A 11 -14.94 2.79 3.48
CA ALA A 11 -14.51 4.13 3.11
C ALA A 11 -12.99 4.26 2.93
N GLU A 12 -12.18 3.45 3.63
CA GLU A 12 -10.73 3.39 3.41
C GLU A 12 -10.39 2.59 2.15
N ARG A 13 -11.09 1.47 1.93
CA ARG A 13 -10.93 0.66 0.72
C ARG A 13 -11.19 1.49 -0.52
N GLU A 14 -12.27 2.27 -0.55
CA GLU A 14 -12.59 3.13 -1.70
C GLU A 14 -11.51 4.19 -1.97
N ARG A 15 -10.82 4.68 -0.95
CA ARG A 15 -9.68 5.61 -1.12
C ARG A 15 -8.41 4.92 -1.59
N LEU A 16 -8.17 3.68 -1.18
CA LEU A 16 -6.95 2.92 -1.50
C LEU A 16 -7.03 2.19 -2.84
N ARG A 17 -8.19 1.67 -3.22
CA ARG A 17 -8.43 0.90 -4.45
C ARG A 17 -7.84 1.53 -5.72
N PRO A 18 -7.91 2.86 -5.94
CA PRO A 18 -7.32 3.46 -7.13
C PRO A 18 -5.79 3.38 -7.18
N HIS A 19 -5.12 3.21 -6.04
CA HIS A 19 -3.67 3.36 -5.91
C HIS A 19 -2.92 2.06 -5.62
N PHE A 20 -3.63 1.00 -5.24
CA PHE A 20 -3.07 -0.30 -4.88
C PHE A 20 -3.71 -1.41 -5.71
N THR A 21 -2.90 -2.32 -6.24
CA THR A 21 -3.43 -3.45 -7.05
C THR A 21 -4.25 -4.46 -6.24
N ASN A 22 -4.02 -4.55 -4.94
CA ASN A 22 -4.80 -5.35 -4.00
C ASN A 22 -4.64 -4.81 -2.57
N LEU A 23 -5.60 -5.13 -1.69
CA LEU A 23 -5.62 -4.70 -0.28
C LEU A 23 -5.57 -5.88 0.70
N ASP A 24 -5.70 -7.10 0.19
CA ASP A 24 -5.88 -8.34 0.95
C ASP A 24 -4.69 -9.30 0.81
N ARG A 25 -3.65 -8.93 0.05
CA ARG A 25 -2.44 -9.75 -0.15
C ARG A 25 -1.20 -9.03 0.40
N PRO A 26 -0.17 -9.80 0.79
CA PRO A 26 1.07 -9.25 1.31
C PRO A 26 1.89 -8.47 0.27
N VAL A 27 1.70 -8.74 -1.02
CA VAL A 27 2.44 -8.11 -2.12
C VAL A 27 1.47 -7.35 -3.01
N PHE A 28 1.78 -6.08 -3.27
CA PHE A 28 0.98 -5.16 -4.06
C PHE A 28 1.88 -4.23 -4.89
N ALA A 29 1.29 -3.55 -5.87
CA ALA A 29 1.95 -2.50 -6.62
C ALA A 29 1.22 -1.16 -6.43
N LEU A 30 2.00 -0.07 -6.42
CA LEU A 30 1.49 1.29 -6.44
C LEU A 30 1.20 1.71 -7.88
N VAL A 31 -0.04 2.11 -8.14
CA VAL A 31 -0.54 2.52 -9.46
C VAL A 31 -1.22 3.88 -9.37
N ASN A 32 -1.39 4.57 -10.50
CA ASN A 32 -2.14 5.83 -10.58
C ASN A 32 -1.71 6.89 -9.55
N LEU A 33 -0.42 6.92 -9.22
CA LEU A 33 0.21 7.92 -8.36
C LEU A 33 1.33 8.62 -9.15
N PRO A 34 1.58 9.92 -8.90
CA PRO A 34 2.73 10.60 -9.47
C PRO A 34 4.04 9.88 -9.10
N GLU A 35 5.00 9.86 -10.02
CA GLU A 35 6.29 9.20 -9.82
C GLU A 35 7.03 9.70 -8.57
N THR A 36 6.95 11.01 -8.30
CA THR A 36 7.54 11.63 -7.11
C THR A 36 6.96 11.08 -5.80
N VAL A 37 5.66 10.80 -5.77
CA VAL A 37 4.99 10.21 -4.60
C VAL A 37 5.44 8.76 -4.41
N LYS A 38 5.49 7.97 -5.49
CA LYS A 38 6.01 6.60 -5.43
C LYS A 38 7.46 6.58 -4.93
N ALA A 39 8.31 7.45 -5.44
CA ALA A 39 9.71 7.57 -5.00
C ALA A 39 9.82 7.95 -3.51
N ALA A 40 9.03 8.90 -3.03
CA ALA A 40 9.03 9.29 -1.63
C ALA A 40 8.57 8.15 -0.70
N LEU A 41 7.54 7.40 -1.11
CA LEU A 41 7.07 6.23 -0.39
C LEU A 41 8.15 5.14 -0.34
N PHE A 42 8.80 4.81 -1.45
CA PHE A 42 9.91 3.84 -1.46
C PHE A 42 11.09 4.31 -0.61
N ALA A 43 11.45 5.60 -0.67
CA ALA A 43 12.54 6.14 0.12
C ALA A 43 12.29 5.99 1.63
N ARG A 44 11.05 6.25 2.09
CA ARG A 44 10.66 6.14 3.50
C ARG A 44 10.52 4.69 3.96
N TYR A 45 9.82 3.86 3.18
CA TYR A 45 9.40 2.52 3.61
C TYR A 45 10.33 1.39 3.14
N SER A 46 11.38 1.65 2.36
CA SER A 46 12.34 0.62 1.91
C SER A 46 13.13 -0.04 3.05
N ARG A 47 13.32 0.67 4.17
CA ARG A 47 14.07 0.19 5.34
C ARG A 47 13.30 0.31 6.64
N TYR A 48 12.06 0.78 6.58
CA TYR A 48 11.22 0.93 7.77
C TYR A 48 10.52 -0.40 8.05
N PRO A 49 10.52 -0.90 9.31
CA PRO A 49 9.94 -2.20 9.64
C PRO A 49 8.40 -2.20 9.68
N GLY A 50 7.75 -1.03 9.62
CA GLY A 50 6.28 -0.94 9.57
C GLY A 50 5.72 -0.98 8.15
N THR A 51 4.39 -1.01 8.06
CA THR A 51 3.66 -1.07 6.80
C THR A 51 3.53 0.30 6.12
N LEU A 52 3.48 0.29 4.79
CA LEU A 52 3.20 1.47 3.96
C LEU A 52 1.69 1.77 3.86
N ARG A 53 0.85 0.73 3.98
CA ARG A 53 -0.61 0.81 4.03
C ARG A 53 -1.05 0.82 5.48
#